data_AF-A0A540WXC1-F1
#
_entry.id   AF-A0A540WXC1-F1
#
_cell.length_a   1.000
_cell.length_b   1.000
_cell.length_c   1.000
_cell.angle_alpha   90.00
_cell.angle_beta   90.00
_cell.angle_gamma   90.00
#
_symmetry.space_group_name_H-M   'P 1'
#
loop_
_entity.id
_entity.type
_entity.pdbx_description
1 polymer ?
#
loop_
_entity_poly.entity_id
_entity_poly.type
_entity_poly.pdbx_seq_one_letter_code
_entity_poly.pdbx_strand_id
1 'polypeptide(L)'
;MNVRTMLGAGIALLIPLPLVLTTSSLLQPNLPEYVRGRQVSPVFTPEERSRFQTYHRNCGTRVGCDPPLGCLFDARARALYCADSQCFTDAQCPDGHVCRLLATARQDPVVRYCVPVGIRKEGERCVEISDTQEGACGPGLHCSSAGNFCGRPCSLDDANTCPPHFFCVDDYPEPLCLPTCEKSGCPEGQHCIRHEEGASACARVFGPQCQQTPCPTGQTCEFMHASHLPDRIWSECELRCGKDFPPCPDGRVCDGWACEQPCDPKGPNTCDDGYRCFQRRPSSPWVCHPDW
;
A
#
# COMPACT_ATOMS: atom_id res chain seq x y z
N MET A 1 15.52 -11.36 76.62
CA MET A 1 15.51 -11.71 75.19
C MET A 1 14.62 -10.69 74.47
N ASN A 2 15.22 -9.81 73.67
CA ASN A 2 14.58 -8.60 73.14
C ASN A 2 13.86 -8.88 71.82
N VAL A 3 12.54 -8.63 71.80
CA VAL A 3 11.64 -8.77 70.64
C VAL A 3 12.00 -7.83 69.47
N ARG A 4 12.85 -6.82 69.70
CA ARG A 4 13.27 -5.84 68.69
C ARG A 4 14.23 -6.36 67.63
N THR A 5 14.94 -7.46 67.87
CA THR A 5 15.90 -8.01 66.89
C THR A 5 15.25 -8.99 65.90
N MET A 6 14.01 -9.46 66.13
CA MET A 6 13.32 -10.35 65.20
C MET A 6 12.57 -9.62 64.07
N LEU A 7 12.26 -8.32 64.20
CA LEU A 7 11.58 -7.57 63.14
C LEU A 7 12.53 -7.05 62.03
N GLY A 8 13.83 -6.96 62.28
CA GLY A 8 14.80 -6.46 61.29
C GLY A 8 15.15 -7.47 60.19
N ALA A 9 15.02 -8.77 60.47
CA ALA A 9 15.42 -9.83 59.54
C ALA A 9 14.33 -10.15 58.48
N GLY A 10 13.06 -9.80 58.74
CA GLY A 10 11.96 -10.05 57.79
C GLY A 10 11.85 -9.02 56.67
N ILE A 11 12.31 -7.79 56.90
CA ILE A 11 12.16 -6.69 55.92
C ILE A 11 13.31 -6.69 54.89
N ALA A 12 14.50 -7.16 55.26
CA ALA A 12 15.65 -7.26 54.35
C ALA A 12 15.51 -8.34 53.27
N LEU A 13 14.61 -9.31 53.46
CA LEU A 13 14.36 -10.40 52.49
C LEU A 13 13.19 -10.15 51.53
N LEU A 14 12.36 -9.13 51.77
CA LEU A 14 11.17 -8.84 50.94
C LEU A 14 11.41 -7.77 49.86
N ILE A 15 12.53 -7.07 49.92
CA ILE A 15 12.91 -6.04 48.94
C ILE A 15 13.65 -6.59 47.68
N PRO A 16 14.38 -7.73 47.69
CA PRO A 16 15.08 -8.15 46.47
C PRO A 16 14.16 -8.85 45.47
N LEU A 17 13.05 -9.46 45.90
CA LEU A 17 12.13 -10.16 44.98
C LEU A 17 11.49 -9.25 43.91
N PRO A 18 10.94 -8.07 44.24
CA PRO A 18 10.37 -7.19 43.20
C PRO A 18 11.44 -6.61 42.27
N LEU A 19 12.67 -6.39 42.75
CA LEU A 19 13.79 -5.89 41.94
C LEU A 19 14.35 -6.94 40.97
N VAL A 20 14.34 -8.22 41.34
CA VAL A 20 14.72 -9.31 40.43
C VAL A 20 13.65 -9.54 39.37
N LEU A 21 12.36 -9.38 39.71
CA LEU A 21 11.26 -9.49 38.75
C LEU A 21 11.26 -8.35 37.71
N THR A 22 11.54 -7.10 38.13
CA THR A 22 11.62 -5.96 37.19
C THR A 22 12.85 -6.03 36.27
N THR A 23 13.98 -6.54 36.76
CA THR A 23 15.18 -6.74 35.93
C THR A 23 15.08 -7.96 35.01
N SER A 24 14.37 -9.02 35.42
CA SER A 24 14.10 -10.17 34.55
C SER A 24 13.21 -9.86 33.35
N SER A 25 12.32 -8.85 33.47
CA SER A 25 11.49 -8.36 32.35
C SER A 25 12.32 -7.62 31.29
N LEU A 26 13.47 -7.03 31.68
CA LEU A 26 14.41 -6.38 30.76
C LEU A 26 15.38 -7.37 30.08
N LEU A 27 15.46 -8.61 30.58
CA LEU A 27 16.37 -9.66 30.12
C LEU A 27 15.65 -10.76 29.32
N GLN A 28 14.34 -10.65 29.11
CA GLN A 28 13.67 -11.54 28.16
C GLN A 28 14.16 -11.20 26.75
N PRO A 29 14.81 -12.15 26.04
CA PRO A 29 15.11 -11.94 24.63
C PRO A 29 13.78 -11.68 23.93
N ASN A 30 13.70 -10.57 23.18
CA ASN A 30 12.54 -10.26 22.34
C ASN A 30 12.33 -11.45 21.42
N LEU A 31 11.34 -12.30 21.73
CA LEU A 31 11.01 -13.43 20.89
C LEU A 31 10.53 -12.88 19.54
N PRO A 32 10.93 -13.49 18.42
CA PRO A 32 10.46 -13.04 17.12
C PRO A 32 8.93 -13.09 17.09
N GLU A 33 8.33 -11.95 16.77
CA GLU A 33 6.90 -11.86 16.57
C GLU A 33 6.54 -12.36 15.16
N TYR A 34 5.40 -13.04 15.03
CA TYR A 34 4.91 -13.52 13.75
C TYR A 34 3.47 -13.10 13.52
N VAL A 35 3.15 -12.68 12.30
CA VAL A 35 1.79 -12.35 11.84
C VAL A 35 1.49 -13.23 10.65
N ARG A 36 0.50 -14.12 10.83
CA ARG A 36 0.05 -15.10 9.81
C ARG A 36 1.21 -15.79 9.10
N GLY A 37 2.16 -16.29 9.88
CA GLY A 37 3.30 -17.08 9.41
C GLY A 37 4.53 -16.29 8.95
N ARG A 38 4.47 -14.96 8.81
CA ARG A 38 5.63 -14.12 8.50
C ARG A 38 6.15 -13.42 9.74
N GLN A 39 7.47 -13.34 9.87
CA GLN A 39 8.10 -12.63 10.98
C GLN A 39 7.81 -11.14 10.88
N VAL A 40 7.56 -10.48 11.99
CA VAL A 40 7.59 -9.02 12.08
C VAL A 40 9.03 -8.58 12.35
N SER A 41 9.56 -7.73 11.48
CA SER A 41 10.87 -7.12 11.67
C SER A 41 10.86 -6.32 12.98
N PRO A 42 11.86 -6.46 13.87
CA PRO A 42 11.92 -5.64 15.08
C PRO A 42 12.22 -4.18 14.75
N VAL A 43 12.14 -3.30 15.75
CA VAL A 43 12.70 -1.94 15.66
C VAL A 43 14.15 -1.99 16.10
N PHE A 44 15.07 -1.66 15.22
CA PHE A 44 16.51 -1.65 15.47
C PHE A 44 17.03 -0.26 15.83
N THR A 45 18.06 -0.21 16.68
CA THR A 45 18.82 1.03 16.92
C THR A 45 19.71 1.37 15.71
N PRO A 46 20.21 2.62 15.60
CA PRO A 46 21.18 2.98 14.56
C PRO A 46 22.42 2.07 14.54
N GLU A 47 22.90 1.64 15.70
CA GLU A 47 24.05 0.74 15.83
C GLU A 47 23.72 -0.66 15.29
N GLU A 48 22.52 -1.17 15.56
CA GLU A 48 22.06 -2.46 15.02
C GLU A 48 21.86 -2.40 13.52
N ARG A 49 21.24 -1.33 13.00
CA ARG A 49 21.06 -1.08 11.57
C ARG A 49 22.38 -1.10 10.79
N SER A 50 23.45 -0.57 11.39
CA SER A 50 24.78 -0.54 10.78
C SER A 50 25.37 -1.93 10.51
N ARG A 51 24.84 -2.98 11.15
CA ARG A 51 25.28 -4.37 10.98
C ARG A 51 24.68 -5.04 9.75
N PHE A 52 23.60 -4.49 9.18
CA PHE A 52 22.95 -5.02 7.99
C PHE A 52 23.46 -4.30 6.75
N GLN A 53 24.07 -5.05 5.83
CA GLN A 53 24.67 -4.48 4.61
C GLN A 53 23.62 -3.93 3.65
N THR A 54 22.45 -4.55 3.66
CA THR A 54 21.31 -4.20 2.79
C THR A 54 20.42 -3.12 3.37
N TYR A 55 20.62 -2.67 4.61
CA TYR A 55 19.76 -1.65 5.22
C TYR A 55 19.67 -0.38 4.36
N HIS A 56 18.44 0.07 4.06
CA HIS A 56 18.14 1.20 3.17
C HIS A 56 18.68 1.06 1.72
N ARG A 57 19.07 -0.15 1.30
CA ARG A 57 19.42 -0.44 -0.10
C ARG A 57 18.17 -0.84 -0.87
N ASN A 58 18.18 -0.55 -2.17
CA ASN A 58 17.11 -0.93 -3.07
C ASN A 58 16.97 -2.46 -3.11
N CYS A 59 15.74 -2.94 -3.04
CA CYS A 59 15.38 -4.35 -3.13
C CYS A 59 14.32 -4.56 -4.22
N GLY A 60 14.00 -5.82 -4.52
CA GLY A 60 12.98 -6.15 -5.50
C GLY A 60 13.03 -7.63 -5.92
N THR A 61 12.61 -7.92 -7.15
CA THR A 61 12.50 -9.31 -7.64
C THR A 61 13.83 -10.06 -7.66
N ARG A 62 14.96 -9.36 -7.93
CA ARG A 62 16.29 -9.98 -8.04
C ARG A 62 17.19 -9.79 -6.82
N VAL A 63 16.90 -8.81 -5.97
CA VAL A 63 17.74 -8.41 -4.82
C VAL A 63 16.90 -8.47 -3.55
N GLY A 64 17.28 -9.36 -2.62
CA GLY A 64 16.61 -9.52 -1.33
C GLY A 64 17.27 -8.72 -0.21
N CYS A 65 16.63 -8.72 0.95
CA CYS A 65 17.11 -8.05 2.16
C CYS A 65 17.78 -9.04 3.12
N ASP A 66 18.73 -8.56 3.93
CA ASP A 66 19.31 -9.32 5.03
C ASP A 66 18.22 -9.59 6.08
N PRO A 67 17.98 -10.85 6.49
CA PRO A 67 17.03 -11.11 7.58
C PRO A 67 17.45 -10.41 8.88
N PRO A 68 16.51 -9.85 9.68
CA PRO A 68 15.06 -9.89 9.52
C PRO A 68 14.48 -8.63 8.86
N LEU A 69 15.20 -7.96 7.96
CA LEU A 69 14.68 -6.79 7.23
C LEU A 69 13.64 -7.21 6.18
N GLY A 70 12.66 -6.34 5.95
CA GLY A 70 11.64 -6.51 4.91
C GLY A 70 11.88 -5.60 3.72
N CYS A 71 11.58 -6.06 2.50
CA CYS A 71 11.58 -5.23 1.31
C CYS A 71 10.29 -4.39 1.21
N LEU A 72 10.34 -3.17 1.73
CA LEU A 72 9.20 -2.26 1.84
C LEU A 72 9.10 -1.36 0.60
N PHE A 73 7.89 -1.21 0.05
CA PHE A 73 7.60 -0.17 -0.94
C PHE A 73 7.15 1.11 -0.25
N ASP A 74 7.85 2.22 -0.52
CA ASP A 74 7.49 3.54 -0.01
C ASP A 74 7.11 4.44 -1.20
N ALA A 75 5.82 4.75 -1.31
CA ALA A 75 5.29 5.55 -2.39
C ALA A 75 5.85 6.99 -2.39
N ARG A 76 6.25 7.51 -1.22
CA ARG A 76 6.85 8.85 -1.09
C ARG A 76 8.26 8.88 -1.68
N ALA A 77 9.03 7.83 -1.40
CA ALA A 77 10.37 7.64 -1.97
C ALA A 77 10.34 7.10 -3.41
N ARG A 78 9.19 6.59 -3.86
CA ARG A 78 9.00 5.87 -5.13
C ARG A 78 10.01 4.73 -5.31
N ALA A 79 10.27 4.00 -4.22
CA ALA A 79 11.31 2.98 -4.17
C ALA A 79 10.90 1.80 -3.29
N LEU A 80 11.45 0.63 -3.63
CA LEU A 80 11.51 -0.53 -2.74
C LEU A 80 12.86 -0.54 -2.04
N TYR A 81 12.89 -0.58 -0.71
CA TYR A 81 14.13 -0.67 0.05
C TYR A 81 14.01 -1.58 1.28
N CYS A 82 15.16 -2.11 1.72
CA CYS A 82 15.21 -2.95 2.91
C CYS A 82 15.09 -2.10 4.17
N ALA A 83 14.10 -2.41 5.01
CA ALA A 83 13.79 -1.68 6.22
C ALA A 83 13.47 -2.62 7.39
N ASP A 84 13.67 -2.11 8.59
CA ASP A 84 13.15 -2.66 9.84
C ASP A 84 11.85 -1.94 10.24
N SER A 85 11.24 -2.36 11.35
CA SER A 85 10.09 -1.61 11.88
C SER A 85 10.53 -0.25 12.44
N GLN A 86 9.65 0.75 12.33
CA GLN A 86 9.87 2.08 12.91
C GLN A 86 9.22 2.25 14.28
N CYS A 87 8.20 1.46 14.58
CA CYS A 87 7.36 1.60 15.76
C CYS A 87 6.86 0.23 16.25
N PHE A 88 6.51 0.17 17.52
CA PHE A 88 5.74 -0.91 18.13
C PHE A 88 4.30 -0.49 18.42
N THR A 89 4.09 0.79 18.74
CA THR A 89 2.78 1.36 19.10
C THR A 89 2.61 2.76 18.51
N ASP A 90 1.37 3.23 18.43
CA ASP A 90 1.01 4.56 17.93
C ASP A 90 1.73 5.69 18.69
N ALA A 91 2.04 5.50 19.98
CA ALA A 91 2.72 6.50 20.82
C ALA A 91 4.15 6.83 20.38
N GLN A 92 4.75 6.01 19.51
CA GLN A 92 6.08 6.24 18.95
C GLN A 92 6.04 6.94 17.59
N CYS A 93 4.84 7.12 17.03
CA CYS A 93 4.66 7.81 15.76
C CYS A 93 4.44 9.32 15.98
N PRO A 94 4.78 10.16 14.99
CA PRO A 94 4.46 11.58 15.02
C PRO A 94 2.94 11.83 15.15
N ASP A 95 2.56 13.04 15.57
CA ASP A 95 1.16 13.44 15.62
C ASP A 95 0.47 13.21 14.27
N GLY A 96 -0.75 12.70 14.32
CA GLY A 96 -1.53 12.35 13.13
C GLY A 96 -1.04 11.10 12.39
N HIS A 97 -0.14 10.31 12.98
CA HIS A 97 0.30 9.02 12.44
C HIS A 97 -0.04 7.87 13.39
N VAL A 98 -0.17 6.67 12.81
CA VAL A 98 -0.43 5.43 13.54
C VAL A 98 0.56 4.37 13.12
N CYS A 99 0.88 3.48 14.05
CA CYS A 99 1.77 2.37 13.81
C CYS A 99 0.99 1.23 13.14
N ARG A 100 1.36 0.89 11.90
CA ARG A 100 0.66 -0.12 11.09
C ARG A 100 1.62 -1.17 10.59
N LEU A 101 1.15 -2.42 10.61
CA LEU A 101 1.83 -3.51 9.92
C LEU A 101 1.60 -3.34 8.41
N LEU A 102 2.69 -3.34 7.64
CA LEU A 102 2.64 -3.21 6.20
C LEU A 102 3.17 -4.49 5.54
N ALA A 103 2.58 -4.84 4.41
CA ALA A 103 3.08 -5.92 3.59
C ALA A 103 4.44 -5.56 2.99
N THR A 104 5.34 -6.54 2.93
CA THR A 104 6.63 -6.41 2.22
C THR A 104 6.67 -7.38 1.05
N ALA A 105 7.53 -7.12 0.07
CA ALA A 105 7.68 -7.97 -1.09
C ALA A 105 8.21 -9.37 -0.72
N ARG A 106 8.11 -10.33 -1.65
CA ARG A 106 8.78 -11.66 -1.58
C ARG A 106 8.50 -12.52 -0.34
N GLN A 107 7.39 -12.31 0.37
CA GLN A 107 7.13 -12.96 1.65
C GLN A 107 8.20 -12.63 2.73
N ASP A 108 8.96 -11.56 2.54
CA ASP A 108 9.96 -11.08 3.51
C ASP A 108 9.29 -10.76 4.87
N PRO A 109 10.03 -10.55 5.96
CA PRO A 109 9.45 -10.06 7.20
C PRO A 109 8.59 -8.82 6.97
N VAL A 110 7.43 -8.74 7.64
CA VAL A 110 6.60 -7.54 7.63
C VAL A 110 7.21 -6.47 8.51
N VAL A 111 6.89 -5.22 8.24
CA VAL A 111 7.40 -4.09 9.01
C VAL A 111 6.24 -3.32 9.60
N ARG A 112 6.45 -2.79 10.81
CA ARG A 112 5.59 -1.77 11.39
C ARG A 112 6.10 -0.40 10.99
N TYR A 113 5.23 0.41 10.42
CA TYR A 113 5.58 1.70 9.89
C TYR A 113 4.61 2.76 10.41
N CYS A 114 5.12 3.97 10.66
CA CYS A 114 4.27 5.10 11.00
C CYS A 114 3.65 5.66 9.73
N VAL A 115 2.35 5.43 9.55
CA VAL A 115 1.58 5.91 8.39
C VAL A 115 0.64 7.04 8.80
N PRO A 116 0.40 8.04 7.95
CA PRO A 116 -0.51 9.13 8.28
C PRO A 116 -1.95 8.63 8.41
N VAL A 117 -2.68 9.20 9.36
CA VAL A 117 -4.15 9.10 9.42
C VAL A 117 -4.71 10.18 8.51
N GLY A 118 -5.41 9.76 7.47
CA GLY A 118 -5.94 10.64 6.45
C GLY A 118 -7.43 10.93 6.59
N ILE A 119 -8.05 11.22 5.45
CA ILE A 119 -9.47 11.60 5.34
C ILE A 119 -10.26 10.69 4.40
N ARG A 120 -9.61 9.72 3.74
CA ARG A 120 -10.30 8.82 2.81
C ARG A 120 -11.28 7.91 3.55
N LYS A 121 -12.44 7.74 2.95
CA LYS A 121 -13.53 6.93 3.47
C LYS A 121 -13.36 5.48 3.06
N GLU A 122 -14.08 4.60 3.75
CA GLU A 122 -14.11 3.19 3.40
C GLU A 122 -14.60 2.99 1.97
N GLY A 123 -13.90 2.15 1.21
CA GLY A 123 -14.12 1.92 -0.22
C GLY A 123 -13.48 2.95 -1.15
N GLU A 124 -12.89 4.04 -0.62
CA GLU A 124 -12.12 4.98 -1.45
C GLU A 124 -10.69 4.49 -1.66
N ARG A 125 -10.08 4.92 -2.77
CA ARG A 125 -8.69 4.63 -3.09
C ARG A 125 -7.73 5.37 -2.14
N CYS A 126 -6.61 4.73 -1.86
CA CYS A 126 -5.58 5.24 -0.95
C CYS A 126 -4.17 5.00 -1.48
N VAL A 127 -3.19 5.46 -0.72
CA VAL A 127 -1.76 5.19 -0.88
C VAL A 127 -1.25 4.68 0.47
N GLU A 128 -0.76 3.44 0.52
CA GLU A 128 -0.39 2.75 1.78
C GLU A 128 0.59 3.57 2.64
N ILE A 129 1.64 4.11 2.01
CA ILE A 129 2.55 5.08 2.63
C ILE A 129 2.40 6.42 1.92
N SER A 130 1.36 7.17 2.27
CA SER A 130 1.09 8.49 1.67
C SER A 130 1.97 9.59 2.25
N ASP A 131 2.25 10.63 1.44
CA ASP A 131 2.87 11.90 1.84
C ASP A 131 1.84 12.93 2.34
N THR A 132 0.55 12.67 2.14
CA THR A 132 -0.55 13.61 2.37
C THR A 132 -1.69 12.94 3.15
N GLN A 133 -2.50 13.74 3.85
CA GLN A 133 -3.71 13.23 4.52
C GLN A 133 -4.78 12.85 3.49
N GLU A 134 -4.80 13.53 2.36
CA GLU A 134 -5.71 13.29 1.23
C GLU A 134 -5.44 11.97 0.53
N GLY A 135 -4.23 11.41 0.62
CA GLY A 135 -3.92 10.08 0.08
C GLY A 135 -4.13 8.93 1.07
N ALA A 136 -4.34 9.22 2.35
CA ALA A 136 -4.38 8.22 3.40
C ALA A 136 -5.80 7.92 3.90
N CYS A 137 -5.98 6.71 4.45
CA CYS A 137 -7.24 6.26 5.02
C CYS A 137 -7.58 6.96 6.33
N GLY A 138 -8.87 7.21 6.52
CA GLY A 138 -9.40 7.80 7.74
C GLY A 138 -9.21 6.94 8.99
N PRO A 139 -9.58 7.47 10.16
CA PRO A 139 -9.44 6.76 11.43
C PRO A 139 -10.08 5.36 11.41
N GLY A 140 -9.31 4.34 11.81
CA GLY A 140 -9.76 2.94 11.88
C GLY A 140 -9.80 2.19 10.55
N LEU A 141 -9.40 2.82 9.44
CA LEU A 141 -9.34 2.23 8.11
C LEU A 141 -7.90 1.98 7.69
N HIS A 142 -7.67 0.86 7.02
CA HIS A 142 -6.35 0.43 6.54
C HIS A 142 -6.34 0.47 5.02
N CYS A 143 -5.22 0.88 4.43
CA CYS A 143 -5.08 0.84 2.99
C CYS A 143 -4.71 -0.58 2.58
N SER A 144 -5.55 -1.22 1.77
CA SER A 144 -5.34 -2.59 1.36
C SER A 144 -4.15 -2.74 0.43
N SER A 145 -3.40 -3.83 0.59
CA SER A 145 -2.38 -4.21 -0.40
C SER A 145 -3.06 -4.65 -1.71
N ALA A 146 -4.24 -5.24 -1.58
CA ALA A 146 -5.20 -5.59 -2.62
C ALA A 146 -5.91 -4.36 -3.20
N GLY A 147 -5.35 -3.76 -4.26
CA GLY A 147 -6.04 -2.72 -5.05
C GLY A 147 -6.04 -1.30 -4.46
N ASN A 148 -5.37 -1.09 -3.31
CA ASN A 148 -5.22 0.21 -2.64
C ASN A 148 -6.56 0.87 -2.29
N PHE A 149 -7.42 0.16 -1.55
CA PHE A 149 -8.69 0.66 -1.04
C PHE A 149 -8.64 0.78 0.49
N CYS A 150 -9.29 1.81 1.02
CA CYS A 150 -9.51 1.92 2.45
C CYS A 150 -10.55 0.90 2.90
N GLY A 151 -10.14 -0.06 3.73
CA GLY A 151 -11.02 -1.06 4.30
C GLY A 151 -10.91 -1.10 5.82
N ARG A 152 -12.01 -1.43 6.50
CA ARG A 152 -11.91 -1.83 7.92
C ARG A 152 -11.44 -3.28 8.02
N PRO A 153 -10.74 -3.67 9.09
CA PRO A 153 -10.47 -5.07 9.38
C PRO A 153 -11.74 -5.91 9.48
N CYS A 154 -11.67 -7.15 8.98
CA CYS A 154 -12.79 -8.08 8.98
C CYS A 154 -12.36 -9.48 9.40
N SER A 155 -13.33 -10.36 9.61
CA SER A 155 -13.09 -11.77 9.90
C SER A 155 -13.55 -12.62 8.72
N LEU A 156 -12.67 -13.48 8.21
CA LEU A 156 -13.00 -14.44 7.17
C LEU A 156 -14.05 -15.47 7.63
N ASP A 157 -14.11 -15.71 8.95
CA ASP A 157 -15.04 -16.69 9.56
C ASP A 157 -16.44 -16.10 9.82
N ASP A 158 -16.60 -14.78 9.71
CA ASP A 158 -17.88 -14.09 9.94
C ASP A 158 -18.26 -13.18 8.77
N ALA A 159 -19.22 -13.68 7.98
CA ALA A 159 -19.75 -13.01 6.80
C ALA A 159 -20.46 -11.67 7.10
N ASN A 160 -20.78 -11.37 8.36
CA ASN A 160 -21.45 -10.13 8.75
C ASN A 160 -20.49 -9.04 9.26
N THR A 161 -19.17 -9.25 9.16
CA THR A 161 -18.19 -8.23 9.58
C THR A 161 -18.11 -7.04 8.63
N CYS A 162 -18.41 -7.25 7.35
CA CYS A 162 -18.40 -6.18 6.36
C CYS A 162 -19.78 -5.55 6.15
N PRO A 163 -19.83 -4.23 5.92
CA PRO A 163 -21.08 -3.55 5.60
C PRO A 163 -21.63 -3.99 4.23
N PRO A 164 -22.92 -3.71 3.93
CA PRO A 164 -23.47 -3.94 2.60
C PRO A 164 -22.61 -3.28 1.52
N HIS A 165 -22.46 -3.95 0.38
CA HIS A 165 -21.59 -3.54 -0.74
C HIS A 165 -20.09 -3.72 -0.49
N PHE A 166 -19.73 -4.47 0.56
CA PHE A 166 -18.37 -4.87 0.85
C PHE A 166 -18.30 -6.37 1.09
N PHE A 167 -17.11 -6.93 0.92
CA PHE A 167 -16.83 -8.33 1.23
C PHE A 167 -15.46 -8.43 1.89
N CYS A 168 -15.31 -9.42 2.76
CA CYS A 168 -14.06 -9.65 3.47
C CYS A 168 -13.08 -10.36 2.54
N VAL A 169 -11.94 -9.74 2.29
CA VAL A 169 -10.83 -10.31 1.51
C VAL A 169 -9.72 -10.71 2.47
N ASP A 170 -9.06 -11.83 2.17
CA ASP A 170 -7.85 -12.27 2.87
C ASP A 170 -6.63 -11.41 2.45
N ASP A 171 -6.75 -10.10 2.63
CA ASP A 171 -5.67 -9.14 2.37
C ASP A 171 -4.54 -9.35 3.37
N TYR A 172 -3.35 -8.82 3.07
CA TYR A 172 -2.16 -8.98 3.90
C TYR A 172 -1.58 -7.63 4.37
N PRO A 173 -1.31 -7.44 5.69
CA PRO A 173 -1.12 -8.43 6.76
C PRO A 173 -2.36 -8.83 7.58
N GLU A 174 -3.53 -8.25 7.33
CA GLU A 174 -4.79 -8.66 7.94
C GLU A 174 -5.95 -8.60 6.93
N PRO A 175 -7.02 -9.40 7.11
CA PRO A 175 -8.19 -9.35 6.24
C PRO A 175 -8.92 -8.01 6.33
N LEU A 176 -9.35 -7.47 5.18
CA LEU A 176 -10.01 -6.16 5.08
C LEU A 176 -11.33 -6.25 4.29
N CYS A 177 -12.29 -5.40 4.64
CA CYS A 177 -13.50 -5.20 3.84
C CYS A 177 -13.18 -4.36 2.60
N LEU A 178 -13.29 -4.97 1.41
CA LEU A 178 -13.12 -4.28 0.13
C LEU A 178 -14.47 -4.04 -0.55
N PRO A 179 -14.60 -2.94 -1.33
CA PRO A 179 -15.85 -2.62 -2.00
C PRO A 179 -16.18 -3.65 -3.10
N THR A 180 -17.48 -3.87 -3.34
CA THR A 180 -18.02 -4.65 -4.46
C THR A 180 -19.24 -3.96 -5.06
N CYS A 181 -19.27 -3.83 -6.39
CA CYS A 181 -20.37 -3.24 -7.14
C CYS A 181 -21.11 -4.22 -8.06
N GLU A 182 -20.67 -5.48 -8.19
CA GLU A 182 -21.23 -6.41 -9.18
C GLU A 182 -22.70 -6.72 -8.95
N LYS A 183 -23.11 -6.79 -7.68
CA LYS A 183 -24.49 -7.12 -7.31
C LYS A 183 -25.35 -5.88 -7.07
N SER A 184 -24.76 -4.79 -6.62
CA SER A 184 -25.47 -3.57 -6.29
C SER A 184 -25.67 -2.63 -7.47
N GLY A 185 -24.89 -2.82 -8.53
CA GLY A 185 -24.82 -1.88 -9.64
C GLY A 185 -24.12 -0.59 -9.22
N CYS A 186 -24.00 0.32 -10.19
CA CYS A 186 -23.39 1.62 -10.00
C CYS A 186 -24.38 2.76 -10.24
N PRO A 187 -24.14 3.94 -9.63
CA PRO A 187 -24.90 5.15 -9.94
C PRO A 187 -24.91 5.45 -11.45
N GLU A 188 -25.90 6.23 -11.89
CA GLU A 188 -26.03 6.64 -13.29
C GLU A 188 -24.74 7.31 -13.80
N GLY A 189 -24.28 6.90 -14.98
CA GLY A 189 -23.04 7.40 -15.60
C GLY A 189 -21.75 6.78 -15.04
N GLN A 190 -21.85 5.84 -14.11
CA GLN A 190 -20.71 5.05 -13.62
C GLN A 190 -20.83 3.58 -14.01
N HIS A 191 -19.69 2.91 -14.02
CA HIS A 191 -19.61 1.49 -14.32
C HIS A 191 -18.89 0.76 -13.20
N CYS A 192 -19.25 -0.51 -13.02
CA CYS A 192 -18.57 -1.38 -12.06
C CYS A 192 -17.25 -1.86 -12.65
N ILE A 193 -16.14 -1.42 -12.06
CA ILE A 193 -14.80 -1.76 -12.49
C ILE A 193 -14.23 -2.78 -11.53
N ARG A 194 -13.73 -3.88 -12.08
CA ARG A 194 -13.03 -4.91 -11.30
C ARG A 194 -11.58 -4.51 -11.14
N HIS A 195 -11.07 -4.70 -9.93
CA HIS A 195 -9.68 -4.54 -9.59
C HIS A 195 -9.09 -5.91 -9.23
N GLU A 196 -7.80 -5.93 -8.94
CA GLU A 196 -7.14 -7.13 -8.41
C GLU A 196 -7.79 -7.60 -7.10
N GLU A 197 -7.59 -8.87 -6.77
CA GLU A 197 -8.09 -9.49 -5.53
C GLU A 197 -9.63 -9.45 -5.37
N GLY A 198 -10.34 -9.27 -6.49
CA GLY A 198 -11.80 -9.33 -6.56
C GLY A 198 -12.53 -8.06 -6.11
N ALA A 199 -11.80 -7.03 -5.66
CA ALA A 199 -12.41 -5.76 -5.32
C ALA A 199 -13.05 -5.12 -6.56
N SER A 200 -14.15 -4.40 -6.39
CA SER A 200 -14.74 -3.62 -7.47
C SER A 200 -15.36 -2.33 -6.98
N ALA A 201 -15.18 -1.28 -7.77
CA ALA A 201 -15.66 0.05 -7.43
C ALA A 201 -16.38 0.68 -8.60
N CYS A 202 -17.34 1.54 -8.27
CA CYS A 202 -18.03 2.35 -9.27
C CYS A 202 -17.18 3.55 -9.64
N ALA A 203 -16.90 3.70 -10.93
CA ALA A 203 -16.15 4.82 -11.46
C ALA A 203 -16.70 5.24 -12.82
N ARG A 204 -16.46 6.51 -13.18
CA ARG A 204 -16.65 6.99 -14.53
C ARG A 204 -15.43 6.62 -15.36
N VAL A 205 -15.65 5.87 -16.44
CA VAL A 205 -14.60 5.41 -17.35
C VAL A 205 -14.40 6.42 -18.47
N PHE A 206 -13.16 6.83 -18.65
CA PHE A 206 -12.68 7.57 -19.80
C PHE A 206 -11.88 6.62 -20.70
N GLY A 207 -12.13 6.68 -22.01
CA GLY A 207 -11.58 5.73 -22.98
C GLY A 207 -12.41 4.43 -23.13
N PRO A 208 -11.92 3.47 -23.94
CA PRO A 208 -12.63 2.20 -24.18
C PRO A 208 -12.77 1.36 -22.91
N GLN A 209 -13.98 0.87 -22.63
CA GLN A 209 -14.22 0.03 -21.47
C GLN A 209 -13.80 -1.42 -21.70
N CYS A 210 -12.49 -1.68 -21.60
CA CYS A 210 -11.93 -2.95 -22.07
C CYS A 210 -12.22 -4.17 -21.18
N GLN A 211 -12.78 -3.97 -19.97
CA GLN A 211 -13.35 -5.04 -19.15
C GLN A 211 -14.70 -5.56 -19.65
N GLN A 212 -15.45 -4.75 -20.39
CA GLN A 212 -16.71 -5.16 -21.01
C GLN A 212 -16.50 -5.58 -22.46
N THR A 213 -15.65 -4.85 -23.19
CA THR A 213 -15.33 -5.13 -24.58
C THR A 213 -13.86 -5.50 -24.71
N PRO A 214 -13.51 -6.77 -24.99
CA PRO A 214 -12.11 -7.20 -25.05
C PRO A 214 -11.28 -6.36 -26.03
N CYS A 215 -10.03 -6.07 -25.64
CA CYS A 215 -9.11 -5.37 -26.52
C CYS A 215 -8.79 -6.19 -27.78
N PRO A 216 -8.48 -5.51 -28.91
CA PRO A 216 -7.97 -6.15 -30.11
C PRO A 216 -6.76 -7.06 -29.84
N THR A 217 -6.56 -8.07 -30.68
CA THR A 217 -5.45 -9.02 -30.56
C THR A 217 -4.11 -8.30 -30.45
N GLY A 218 -3.33 -8.63 -29.42
CA GLY A 218 -2.00 -8.07 -29.16
C GLY A 218 -2.00 -6.79 -28.31
N GLN A 219 -3.18 -6.30 -27.89
CA GLN A 219 -3.31 -5.18 -26.95
C GLN A 219 -3.69 -5.70 -25.56
N THR A 220 -3.27 -4.97 -24.53
CA THR A 220 -3.60 -5.27 -23.13
C THR A 220 -4.54 -4.21 -22.60
N CYS A 221 -5.54 -4.63 -21.84
CA CYS A 221 -6.46 -3.72 -21.18
C CYS A 221 -5.78 -3.12 -19.96
N GLU A 222 -5.42 -1.85 -20.03
CA GLU A 222 -4.75 -1.13 -18.95
C GLU A 222 -5.72 -0.18 -18.28
N PHE A 223 -5.69 -0.18 -16.94
CA PHE A 223 -6.47 0.73 -16.11
C PHE A 223 -5.55 1.67 -15.36
N MET A 224 -5.79 2.94 -15.61
CA MET A 224 -5.04 4.05 -15.11
C MET A 224 -5.89 4.78 -14.07
N HIS A 225 -5.32 4.95 -12.88
CA HIS A 225 -6.03 5.51 -11.73
C HIS A 225 -5.25 6.66 -11.13
N ALA A 226 -5.96 7.71 -10.73
CA ALA A 226 -5.42 8.78 -9.91
C ALA A 226 -5.99 8.64 -8.50
N SER A 227 -5.13 8.45 -7.49
CA SER A 227 -5.59 8.35 -6.10
C SER A 227 -6.32 9.61 -5.63
N HIS A 228 -6.03 10.78 -6.23
CA HIS A 228 -6.73 12.03 -5.92
C HIS A 228 -8.07 12.20 -6.67
N LEU A 229 -8.37 11.38 -7.68
CA LEU A 229 -9.63 11.35 -8.44
C LEU A 229 -10.26 9.95 -8.38
N PRO A 230 -10.77 9.51 -7.21
CA PRO A 230 -11.22 8.13 -7.00
C PRO A 230 -12.46 7.74 -7.81
N ASP A 231 -13.24 8.72 -8.26
CA ASP A 231 -14.44 8.52 -9.08
C ASP A 231 -14.14 8.41 -10.58
N ARG A 232 -12.87 8.59 -10.99
CA ARG A 232 -12.44 8.59 -12.38
C ARG A 232 -11.41 7.50 -12.63
N ILE A 233 -11.57 6.85 -13.77
CA ILE A 233 -10.63 5.86 -14.26
C ILE A 233 -10.45 6.03 -15.75
N TRP A 234 -9.20 5.88 -16.19
CA TRP A 234 -8.85 5.86 -17.58
C TRP A 234 -8.60 4.42 -17.98
N SER A 235 -9.14 4.03 -19.11
CA SER A 235 -9.00 2.68 -19.64
C SER A 235 -8.54 2.79 -21.08
N GLU A 236 -7.47 2.07 -21.40
CA GLU A 236 -6.95 2.02 -22.76
C GLU A 236 -6.59 0.59 -23.14
N CYS A 237 -6.79 0.26 -24.41
CA CYS A 237 -6.19 -0.92 -25.00
C CYS A 237 -4.76 -0.59 -25.42
N GLU A 238 -3.83 -0.79 -24.50
CA GLU A 238 -2.43 -0.45 -24.69
C GLU A 238 -1.77 -1.42 -25.67
N LEU A 239 -1.13 -0.86 -26.69
CA LEU A 239 -0.18 -1.58 -27.53
C LEU A 239 1.23 -1.19 -27.10
N ARG A 240 2.01 -2.17 -26.64
CA ARG A 240 3.37 -1.92 -26.18
C ARG A 240 4.34 -1.65 -27.32
N CYS A 241 5.32 -0.79 -27.08
CA CYS A 241 6.39 -0.45 -27.99
C CYS A 241 7.76 -0.41 -27.28
N GLY A 242 8.85 -0.40 -28.06
CA GLY A 242 10.21 -0.28 -27.55
C GLY A 242 11.12 -1.41 -28.01
N LYS A 243 12.21 -1.67 -27.27
CA LYS A 243 13.29 -2.59 -27.70
C LYS A 243 12.80 -4.01 -27.98
N ASP A 244 11.86 -4.51 -27.19
CA ASP A 244 11.38 -5.89 -27.24
C ASP A 244 9.96 -6.01 -27.84
N PHE A 245 9.44 -4.93 -28.44
CA PHE A 245 8.08 -4.86 -28.98
C PHE A 245 8.07 -4.27 -30.40
N PRO A 246 7.06 -4.58 -31.23
CA PRO A 246 6.90 -3.97 -32.55
C PRO A 246 6.84 -2.44 -32.50
N PRO A 247 7.19 -1.74 -33.60
CA PRO A 247 6.93 -0.31 -33.72
C PRO A 247 5.43 -0.02 -33.69
N CYS A 248 5.07 1.19 -33.27
CA CYS A 248 3.68 1.62 -33.28
C CYS A 248 3.10 1.66 -34.70
N PRO A 249 1.80 1.34 -34.86
CA PRO A 249 1.13 1.43 -36.15
C PRO A 249 1.04 2.89 -36.62
N ASP A 250 0.73 3.06 -37.91
CA ASP A 250 0.59 4.37 -38.53
C ASP A 250 -0.39 5.26 -37.74
N GLY A 251 0.02 6.50 -37.48
CA GLY A 251 -0.76 7.48 -36.72
C GLY A 251 -0.62 7.40 -35.20
N ARG A 252 0.17 6.46 -34.65
CA ARG A 252 0.52 6.38 -33.23
C ARG A 252 2.01 6.65 -33.02
N VAL A 253 2.39 7.12 -31.84
CA VAL A 253 3.80 7.37 -31.47
C VAL A 253 4.14 6.64 -30.17
N CYS A 254 5.36 6.12 -30.09
CA CYS A 254 5.83 5.44 -28.89
C CYS A 254 6.22 6.48 -27.83
N ASP A 255 5.56 6.47 -26.67
CA ASP A 255 5.94 7.28 -25.52
C ASP A 255 6.04 6.41 -24.26
N GLY A 256 7.22 6.39 -23.65
CA GLY A 256 7.56 5.42 -22.61
C GLY A 256 7.64 4.00 -23.17
N TRP A 257 6.53 3.25 -23.07
CA TRP A 257 6.44 1.84 -23.50
C TRP A 257 5.11 1.52 -24.19
N ALA A 258 4.31 2.55 -24.49
CA ALA A 258 2.96 2.45 -25.03
C ALA A 258 2.84 3.26 -26.33
N CYS A 259 1.99 2.80 -27.24
CA CYS A 259 1.64 3.51 -28.47
C CYS A 259 0.49 4.48 -28.24
N GLU A 260 0.83 5.76 -28.16
CA GLU A 260 -0.08 6.84 -27.79
C GLU A 260 -0.59 7.60 -29.02
N GLN A 261 -1.73 8.26 -28.86
CA GLN A 261 -2.23 9.20 -29.87
C GLN A 261 -1.42 10.51 -29.83
N PRO A 262 -0.82 10.94 -30.95
CA PRO A 262 -0.14 12.23 -31.01
C PRO A 262 -1.12 13.40 -30.95
N CYS A 263 -0.67 14.51 -30.39
CA CYS A 263 -1.45 15.75 -30.31
C CYS A 263 -0.57 16.98 -30.56
N ASP A 264 -1.20 18.10 -30.91
CA ASP A 264 -0.52 19.39 -31.05
C ASP A 264 -0.95 20.33 -29.92
N PRO A 265 -0.04 20.78 -29.02
CA PRO A 265 -0.39 21.68 -27.93
C PRO A 265 -0.86 23.07 -28.37
N LYS A 266 -0.57 23.47 -29.62
CA LYS A 266 -1.02 24.75 -30.22
C LYS A 266 -2.18 24.56 -31.19
N GLY A 267 -2.53 23.31 -31.47
CA GLY A 267 -3.62 22.94 -32.37
C GLY A 267 -4.96 22.83 -31.66
N PRO A 268 -6.03 22.46 -32.39
CA PRO A 268 -7.28 22.06 -31.76
C PRO A 268 -7.05 20.83 -30.87
N ASN A 269 -7.80 20.72 -29.76
CA ASN A 269 -7.73 19.53 -28.92
C ASN A 269 -8.25 18.32 -29.69
N THR A 270 -7.37 17.36 -29.98
CA THR A 270 -7.69 16.10 -30.65
C THR A 270 -7.82 14.95 -29.67
N CYS A 271 -7.51 15.15 -28.39
CA CYS A 271 -7.59 14.12 -27.38
C CYS A 271 -9.05 13.85 -26.98
N ASP A 272 -9.34 12.58 -26.69
CA ASP A 272 -10.65 12.15 -26.22
C ASP A 272 -11.03 12.78 -24.88
N ASP A 273 -12.31 12.71 -24.52
CA ASP A 273 -12.81 13.23 -23.24
C ASP A 273 -12.05 12.58 -22.06
N GLY A 274 -11.68 13.42 -21.10
CA GLY A 274 -10.80 13.02 -19.98
C GLY A 274 -9.31 12.93 -20.32
N TYR A 275 -8.89 13.23 -21.55
CA TYR A 275 -7.47 13.26 -21.94
C TYR A 275 -7.04 14.69 -22.31
N ARG A 276 -5.77 15.00 -22.05
CA ARG A 276 -5.14 16.26 -22.42
C ARG A 276 -3.86 16.05 -23.19
N CYS A 277 -3.54 17.01 -24.05
CA CYS A 277 -2.27 17.03 -24.74
C CYS A 277 -1.14 17.37 -23.77
N PHE A 278 -0.20 16.45 -23.58
CA PHE A 278 0.87 16.60 -22.60
C PHE A 278 2.20 16.04 -23.14
N GLN A 279 3.29 16.66 -22.70
CA GLN A 279 4.65 16.22 -23.01
C GLN A 279 5.35 15.87 -21.70
N ARG A 280 5.65 14.57 -21.49
CA ARG A 280 6.26 14.09 -20.24
C ARG A 280 7.64 14.69 -19.97
N ARG A 281 8.45 14.89 -21.01
CA ARG A 281 9.81 15.44 -20.95
C ARG A 281 10.09 16.25 -22.21
N PRO A 282 10.99 17.25 -22.20
CA PRO A 282 11.27 18.05 -23.39
C PRO A 282 11.65 17.26 -24.66
N SER A 283 12.21 16.04 -24.49
CA SER A 283 12.57 15.13 -25.58
C SER A 283 11.49 14.10 -25.94
N SER A 284 10.39 14.01 -25.19
CA SER A 284 9.26 13.12 -25.50
C SER A 284 8.36 13.73 -26.59
N PRO A 285 7.62 12.92 -27.36
CA PRO A 285 6.57 13.43 -28.23
C PRO A 285 5.45 14.10 -27.42
N TRP A 286 4.65 14.94 -28.09
CA TRP A 286 3.37 15.43 -27.57
C TRP A 286 2.29 14.39 -27.84
N VAL A 287 1.67 13.89 -26.78
CA VAL A 287 0.67 12.83 -26.88
C VAL A 287 -0.50 13.09 -25.94
N CYS A 288 -1.62 12.44 -26.22
CA CYS A 288 -2.77 12.46 -25.33
C CYS A 288 -2.48 11.61 -24.09
N HIS A 289 -2.60 12.22 -22.92
CA HIS A 289 -2.48 11.55 -21.63
C HIS A 289 -3.74 11.76 -20.81
N PRO A 290 -4.05 10.86 -19.86
CA PRO A 290 -5.07 11.10 -18.86
C PRO A 290 -4.95 12.47 -18.21
N ASP A 291 -6.08 13.17 -18.08
CA ASP A 291 -6.19 14.43 -17.37
C ASP A 291 -6.37 14.20 -15.87
N TRP A 292 -5.26 13.80 -15.23
CA TRP A 292 -5.17 13.61 -13.78
C TRP A 292 -5.38 14.91 -13.02
#